data_AF-Q7U9I8-F1
#
_entry.id   AF-Q7U9I8-F1
#
_cell.length_a   1.000
_cell.length_b   1.000
_cell.length_c   1.000
_cell.angle_alpha   90.00
_cell.angle_beta   90.00
_cell.angle_gamma   90.00
#
_symmetry.space_group_name_H-M   'P 1'
#
loop_
_entity.id
_entity.type
_entity.pdbx_description
1 polymer ?
#
loop_
_entity_poly.entity_id
_entity_poly.type
_entity_poly.pdbx_seq_one_letter_code
_entity_poly.pdbx_strand_id
1 'polypeptide(L)' 'METSSPALSVAIGVLAVLLGMTGFGVYQAFGPPSKALDDPFDDHED' A
#
# COMPACT_ATOMS: atom_id res chain seq x y z
N MET A 1 -31.67 -10.81 -11.77
CA MET A 1 -30.84 -10.80 -10.55
C MET A 1 -30.17 -12.15 -10.55
N GLU A 2 -28.93 -12.32 -11.01
CA GLU A 2 -27.68 -11.69 -10.63
C GLU A 2 -26.77 -11.69 -11.89
N THR A 3 -26.18 -10.56 -12.29
CA THR A 3 -25.33 -10.44 -13.51
C THR A 3 -23.83 -10.38 -13.14
N SER A 4 -23.47 -10.76 -11.93
CA SER A 4 -22.07 -10.72 -11.50
C SER A 4 -21.31 -11.86 -12.15
N SER A 5 -20.41 -11.57 -13.09
CA SER A 5 -19.51 -12.58 -13.61
C SER A 5 -18.48 -12.94 -12.50
N PRO A 6 -18.26 -14.23 -12.20
CA PRO A 6 -17.29 -14.63 -11.18
C PRO A 6 -15.89 -14.08 -11.46
N ALA A 7 -15.48 -14.06 -12.72
CA ALA A 7 -14.20 -13.51 -13.16
C ALA A 7 -14.07 -11.99 -12.88
N LEU A 8 -15.11 -11.20 -13.15
CA LEU A 8 -15.11 -9.77 -12.82
C LEU A 8 -15.06 -9.56 -11.31
N SER A 9 -15.76 -10.38 -10.54
CA SER A 9 -15.74 -10.31 -9.07
C SER A 9 -14.34 -10.58 -8.52
N VAL A 10 -13.65 -11.59 -9.06
CA VAL A 10 -12.24 -11.86 -8.73
C VAL A 10 -11.34 -10.71 -9.16
N ALA A 11 -11.51 -10.17 -10.37
CA ALA A 11 -10.71 -9.06 -10.87
C ALA A 11 -10.85 -7.80 -9.99
N ILE A 12 -12.08 -7.47 -9.57
CA ILE A 12 -12.35 -6.38 -8.62
C ILE A 12 -11.70 -6.68 -7.26
N GLY A 13 -11.79 -7.91 -6.77
CA GLY A 13 -11.14 -8.32 -5.52
C GLY A 13 -9.62 -8.12 -5.57
N VAL A 14 -8.98 -8.56 -6.66
CA VAL A 14 -7.53 -8.35 -6.88
C VAL A 14 -7.20 -6.87 -6.97
N LEU A 15 -7.99 -6.08 -7.71
CA LEU A 15 -7.79 -4.62 -7.82
C LEU A 15 -7.90 -3.94 -6.45
N ALA A 16 -8.88 -4.32 -5.63
CA ALA A 16 -9.06 -3.75 -4.29
C ALA A 16 -7.87 -4.08 -3.37
N VAL A 17 -7.35 -5.31 -3.42
CA VAL A 17 -6.14 -5.71 -2.69
C VAL A 17 -4.93 -4.92 -3.17
N LEU A 18 -4.75 -4.77 -4.49
CA LEU A 18 -3.65 -3.99 -5.05
C LEU A 18 -3.71 -2.52 -4.59
N LEU A 19 -4.87 -1.86 -4.72
CA LEU A 19 -5.05 -0.49 -4.24
C LEU A 19 -4.83 -0.37 -2.73
N GLY A 20 -5.30 -1.35 -1.95
CA GLY A 20 -5.07 -1.41 -0.50
C GLY A 20 -3.59 -1.53 -0.15
N MET A 21 -2.86 -2.44 -0.81
CA MET A 21 -1.42 -2.63 -0.61
C MET A 21 -0.62 -1.41 -1.07
N THR A 22 -0.96 -0.81 -2.22
CA THR A 22 -0.33 0.42 -2.70
C THR A 22 -0.55 1.57 -1.71
N GLY A 23 -1.80 1.78 -1.26
CA GLY A 23 -2.12 2.78 -0.25
C GLY A 23 -1.40 2.54 1.08
N PHE A 24 -1.32 1.28 1.53
CA PHE A 24 -0.57 0.90 2.72
C PHE A 24 0.93 1.15 2.57
N GLY A 25 1.51 0.85 1.41
CA GLY A 25 2.92 1.14 1.11
C GLY A 25 3.22 2.64 1.15
N VAL A 26 2.35 3.47 0.56
CA VAL A 26 2.46 4.94 0.62
C VAL A 26 2.33 5.44 2.06
N TYR A 27 1.37 4.90 2.83
CA TYR A 27 1.20 5.24 4.24
C TYR A 27 2.42 4.87 5.08
N GLN A 28 3.04 3.70 4.82
CA GLN A 28 4.22 3.28 5.54
C GLN A 28 5.44 4.14 5.17
N ALA A 29 5.59 4.48 3.88
CA ALA A 29 6.73 5.23 3.37
C ALA A 29 6.69 6.73 3.72
N PHE A 30 5.52 7.36 3.79
CA PHE A 30 5.37 8.81 3.95
C PHE A 30 4.41 9.25 5.06
N GLY A 31 3.72 8.31 5.70
CA GLY A 31 2.78 8.58 6.78
C GLY A 31 3.45 8.66 8.16
N PRO A 32 2.66 8.68 9.25
CA PRO A 32 3.18 8.64 10.61
C PRO A 32 4.24 7.56 10.88
N PRO A 33 4.14 6.33 10.33
CA PRO A 33 5.16 5.29 10.53
C PRO A 33 6.54 5.66 9.96
N SER A 34 6.63 6.53 8.95
CA SER A 34 7.92 6.86 8.32
C SER A 34 8.86 7.59 9.27
N LYS A 35 8.33 8.23 10.33
CA LYS A 35 9.13 8.92 11.36
C LYS A 35 9.88 7.98 12.29
N ALA A 36 9.53 6.70 12.27
CA ALA A 36 10.25 5.67 13.00
C ALA A 36 11.29 4.96 12.13
N LEU A 37 11.43 5.37 10.86
CA LEU A 37 12.52 4.90 10.00
C LEU A 37 13.76 5.72 10.32
N ASP A 38 14.84 5.00 10.53
CA ASP A 38 16.17 5.59 10.71
C ASP A 38 16.64 6.18 9.39
N ASP A 39 17.14 7.42 9.41
CA ASP A 39 17.75 8.01 8.22
C ASP A 39 19.22 7.54 8.14
N PRO A 40 19.60 6.77 7.11
CA PRO A 40 20.97 6.25 6.99
C PRO A 40 22.02 7.36 6.76
N PHE A 41 21.61 8.61 6.56
CA PHE A 41 22.51 9.75 6.38
C PHE A 41 22.74 10.55 7.68
N ASP A 42 21.88 10.40 8.70
CA ASP A 42 22.04 11.09 10.00
C ASP A 42 23.36 10.66 10.70
N ASP A 43 23.80 9.42 10.47
CA ASP A 43 25.06 8.85 10.99
C ASP A 43 26.33 9.41 10.31
N HIS A 44 26.18 10.30 9.32
CA HIS A 44 27.28 10.80 8.49
C HIS A 44 27.45 12.32 8.53
N GLU A 45 26.80 13.01 9.48
CA GLU A 45 26.87 14.47 9.63
C GLU A 45 28.08 15.00 10.45
N ASP A 46 29.15 14.20 10.63
CA ASP A 46 30.43 14.63 11.22
C ASP A 46 31.51 15.04 10.19
#